data_AF-A0A0M2HN78-F1
#
_entry.id   AF-A0A0M2HN78-F1
#
_cell.length_a   1.000
_cell.length_b   1.000
_cell.length_c   1.000
_cell.angle_alpha   90.00
_cell.angle_beta   90.00
_cell.angle_gamma   90.00
#
_symmetry.space_group_name_H-M   'P 1'
#
loop_
_entity.id
_entity.type
_entity.pdbx_description
1 polymer ?
#
loop_
_entity_poly.entity_id
_entity_poly.type
_entity_poly.pdbx_seq_one_letter_code
_entity_poly.pdbx_strand_id
1 'polypeptide(L)' 'MSDETTTAPTDGLWSRLRLIEGQPLADRAAAYSALHDDLSRRLESGVKLEHREAPAAR' A
#
# COMPACT_ATOMS: atom_id res chain seq x y z
N MET A 1 17.88 16.78 -6.79
CA MET A 1 16.53 17.08 -7.33
C MET A 1 16.07 15.82 -8.05
N SER A 2 15.19 14.95 -7.57
CA SER A 2 14.31 15.03 -6.41
C SER A 2 13.93 13.60 -6.01
N ASP A 3 14.33 13.15 -4.83
CA ASP A 3 13.78 11.94 -4.16
C ASP A 3 12.39 12.27 -3.55
N GLU A 4 11.60 13.06 -4.28
CA GLU A 4 10.32 13.61 -3.80
C GLU A 4 9.15 12.66 -4.08
N THR A 5 9.38 11.59 -4.86
CA THR A 5 8.35 10.60 -5.19
C THR A 5 8.23 9.47 -4.16
N THR A 6 9.26 9.23 -3.33
CA THR A 6 9.26 8.15 -2.32
C THR A 6 8.58 8.52 -1.00
N THR A 7 8.60 9.81 -0.62
CA THR A 7 8.05 10.28 0.67
C THR A 7 6.52 10.27 0.70
N ALA A 8 5.86 10.72 -0.38
CA ALA A 8 4.39 10.91 -0.39
C ALA A 8 3.55 9.63 -0.16
N PRO A 9 3.88 8.45 -0.75
CA PRO A 9 3.15 7.21 -0.48
C PRO A 9 3.32 6.73 0.97
N THR A 10 4.53 6.93 1.52
CA THR A 10 4.90 6.49 2.86
C THR A 10 4.19 7.34 3.92
N ASP A 11 4.10 8.66 3.72
CA ASP A 11 3.36 9.57 4.61
C ASP A 11 1.87 9.25 4.70
N GLY A 12 1.25 8.82 3.60
CA GLY A 12 -0.14 8.35 3.59
C GLY A 12 -0.34 7.08 4.41
N LEU A 13 0.62 6.14 4.36
CA LEU A 13 0.60 4.92 5.18
C LEU A 13 0.78 5.24 6.66
N TRP A 14 1.72 6.12 7.02
CA TRP A 14 1.94 6.56 8.40
C TRP A 14 0.71 7.25 9.00
N SER A 15 0.06 8.11 8.21
CA SER A 15 -1.18 8.78 8.63
C SER A 15 -2.30 7.78 8.92
N ARG A 16 -2.42 6.74 8.08
CA ARG A 16 -3.43 5.69 8.23
C ARG A 16 -3.13 4.77 9.42
N LEU A 17 -1.87 4.42 9.66
CA LEU A 17 -1.46 3.63 10.84
C LEU A 17 -1.79 4.38 12.14
N ARG A 18 -1.50 5.69 12.21
CA ARG A 18 -1.82 6.52 13.38
C ARG A 18 -3.33 6.58 13.66
N LEU A 19 -4.16 6.57 12.62
CA LEU A 19 -5.61 6.48 12.75
C LEU A 19 -6.06 5.15 13.37
N ILE A 20 -5.47 4.02 12.95
CA ILE A 20 -5.76 2.68 13.50
C ILE A 20 -5.33 2.60 14.97
N GLU A 21 -4.16 3.13 15.31
CA GLU A 21 -3.65 3.15 16.68
C GLU A 21 -4.51 4.02 17.63
N GLY A 22 -5.26 4.98 17.11
CA GLY A 22 -6.25 5.75 17.87
C GLY A 22 -7.52 4.97 18.21
N GLN A 23 -7.78 3.83 17.58
CA GLN A 23 -8.98 3.02 17.79
C GLN A 23 -8.89 2.17 19.07
N PRO A 24 -10.05 1.77 19.65
CA PRO A 24 -10.10 0.76 20.70
C PRO A 24 -9.41 -0.54 20.29
N LEU A 25 -8.78 -1.22 21.25
CA LEU A 25 -7.98 -2.42 20.98
C LEU A 25 -8.76 -3.51 20.23
N ALA A 26 -10.05 -3.67 20.56
CA ALA A 26 -10.94 -4.65 19.93
C ALA A 26 -11.11 -4.42 18.41
N ASP A 27 -11.01 -3.17 17.94
CA ASP A 27 -11.24 -2.80 16.54
C ASP A 27 -9.96 -2.84 15.70
N ARG A 28 -8.78 -2.71 16.34
CA ARG A 28 -7.50 -2.61 15.65
C ARG A 28 -7.19 -3.83 14.78
N ALA A 29 -7.51 -5.04 15.26
CA ALA A 29 -7.21 -6.27 14.51
C ALA A 29 -7.93 -6.30 13.15
N ALA A 30 -9.21 -5.92 13.13
CA ALA A 30 -9.98 -5.83 11.89
C ALA A 30 -9.44 -4.73 10.97
N ALA A 31 -9.09 -3.57 11.53
CA ALA A 31 -8.55 -2.44 10.77
C ALA A 31 -7.18 -2.74 10.14
N TYR A 32 -6.28 -3.42 10.87
CA TYR A 32 -5.00 -3.88 10.32
C TYR A 32 -5.18 -4.92 9.22
N SER A 33 -6.12 -5.87 9.40
CA SER A 33 -6.40 -6.88 8.37
C SER A 33 -6.86 -6.22 7.06
N ALA A 34 -7.77 -5.25 7.14
CA ALA A 34 -8.23 -4.49 5.97
C ALA A 34 -7.10 -3.68 5.31
N LEU A 35 -6.18 -3.11 6.10
CA LEU A 35 -5.00 -2.41 5.58
C LEU A 35 -4.06 -3.38 4.83
N HIS A 36 -3.80 -4.56 5.40
CA HIS A 36 -2.98 -5.58 4.76
C HIS A 36 -3.59 -6.06 3.43
N ASP A 37 -4.90 -6.27 3.39
CA ASP A 37 -5.60 -6.65 2.15
C ASP A 37 -5.48 -5.56 1.06
N ASP A 38 -5.58 -4.27 1.41
CA ASP A 38 -5.37 -3.16 0.47
C ASP A 38 -3.94 -3.16 -0.08
N LEU A 39 -2.95 -3.36 0.77
CA LEU A 39 -1.54 -3.41 0.36
C LEU A 39 -1.26 -4.63 -0.54
N SER A 40 -1.79 -5.81 -0.22
CA SER A 40 -1.64 -7.01 -1.06
C SER A 40 -2.21 -6.78 -2.46
N ARG A 41 -3.44 -6.25 -2.55
CA ARG A 41 -4.07 -5.93 -3.83
C ARG A 41 -3.27 -4.95 -4.67
N ARG A 42 -2.65 -3.94 -4.04
CA ARG A 42 -1.80 -2.96 -4.74
C ARG A 42 -0.54 -3.61 -5.29
N LEU A 43 0.12 -4.46 -4.51
CA LEU A 43 1.30 -5.21 -4.95
C LEU A 43 0.95 -6.15 -6.11
N GLU A 44 -0.13 -6.91 -5.98
CA GLU A 44 -0.63 -7.80 -7.05
C GLU A 44 -0.98 -7.03 -8.34
N SER A 45 -1.53 -5.82 -8.20
CA SER A 45 -1.89 -4.97 -9.34
C SER A 45 -0.65 -4.36 -10.02
N GLY A 46 0.36 -3.95 -9.25
CA GLY A 46 1.64 -3.48 -9.78
C GLY A 46 2.40 -4.58 -10.53
N VAL A 47 2.44 -5.79 -9.96
CA VAL A 47 3.02 -6.97 -10.63
C VAL A 47 2.29 -7.32 -11.93
N LYS A 48 0.96 -7.18 -11.98
CA LYS A 48 0.18 -7.39 -13.20
C LYS A 48 0.41 -6.34 -14.28
N LEU A 49 0.68 -5.09 -13.93
CA LEU A 49 0.99 -4.03 -14.88
C LEU A 49 2.37 -4.24 -15.52
N GLU A 50 3.39 -4.59 -14.71
CA GLU A 50 4.72 -4.99 -15.18
C GLU A 50 4.66 -6.21 -16.11
N HIS A 51 3.87 -7.24 -15.75
CA HIS A 51 3.74 -8.44 -16.58
C HIS A 51 2.98 -8.19 -17.90
N ARG A 52 2.15 -7.16 -17.98
CA ARG A 52 1.42 -6.78 -19.21
C ARG A 52 2.27 -5.98 -20.19
N GLU A 53 3.34 -5.32 -19.73
CA GLU A 53 4.30 -4.62 -20.61
C GLU A 53 5.33 -5.55 -21.26
N ALA A 54 5.50 -6.78 -20.76
CA ALA A 54 6.24 -7.83 -21.46
C ALA A 54 5.23 -8.76 -22.18
N PRO A 55 4.94 -8.57 -23.48
CA PRO A 55 5.83 -9.12 -24.50
C PRO A 55 5.89 -8.31 -25.81
N ALA A 56 7.09 -7.87 -26.18
CA ALA A 56 7.48 -7.65 -27.58
C ALA A 56 9.02 -7.75 -27.70
N ALA A 57 9.59 -8.87 -27.24
CA ALA A 57 10.91 -9.25 -27.72
C ALA A 57 10.73 -9.77 -29.16
N ARG A 58 11.21 -8.96 -30.11
CA ARG A 58 11.21 -9.24 -31.56
C ARG A 58 12.47 -10.00 -31.94
#